data_AF-A0A8S2WTM6-F1
#
_entry.id   AF-A0A8S2WTM6-F1
#
_cell.length_a   1.000
_cell.length_b   1.000
_cell.length_c   1.000
_cell.angle_alpha   90.00
_cell.angle_beta   90.00
_cell.angle_gamma   90.00
#
_symmetry.space_group_name_H-M   'P 1'
#
loop_
_entity.id
_entity.type
_entity.pdbx_description
1 polymer ?
#
loop_
_entity_poly.entity_id
_entity_poly.type
_entity_poly.pdbx_seq_one_letter_code
_entity_poly.pdbx_strand_id
1 'polypeptide(L)' 'ALAKENASQSLSQIIGPEDPAKATESAPNSLRALYGKDLVHNAIDVSSGAEQGKQDIHLIFGDLE' A
#
# COMPACT_ATOMS: atom_id res chain seq x y z
N ALA A 1 -9.04 5.87 6.66
CA ALA A 1 -7.96 6.38 5.79
C ALA A 1 -6.70 6.69 6.62
N LEU A 2 -5.49 6.58 6.04
CA LEU A 2 -4.26 7.04 6.68
C LEU A 2 -3.96 8.48 6.24
N ALA A 3 -3.62 9.35 7.19
CA ALA A 3 -3.31 10.76 6.94
C ALA A 3 -1.89 11.10 7.38
N LYS A 4 -1.10 11.63 6.46
CA LYS A 4 0.27 12.12 6.69
C LYS A 4 0.65 13.07 5.54
N GLU A 5 1.52 14.04 5.80
CA GLU A 5 2.21 14.74 4.72
C GLU A 5 2.99 13.73 3.84
N ASN A 6 2.88 13.87 2.52
CA ASN A 6 3.47 12.94 1.55
C ASN A 6 3.08 11.47 1.80
N ALA A 7 1.82 11.23 2.21
CA ALA A 7 1.32 9.89 2.57
C ALA A 7 1.58 8.85 1.48
N SER A 8 1.28 9.14 0.21
CA SER A 8 1.49 8.18 -0.89
C SER A 8 2.95 7.72 -1.00
N GLN A 9 3.89 8.66 -0.91
CA GLN A 9 5.31 8.38 -1.05
C GLN A 9 5.86 7.67 0.19
N SER A 10 5.45 8.11 1.39
CA SER A 10 5.79 7.45 2.65
C SER A 10 5.26 6.02 2.70
N LEU A 11 4.02 5.78 2.27
CA LEU A 11 3.42 4.46 2.25
C LEU A 11 4.15 3.52 1.29
N SER A 12 4.46 3.99 0.08
CA SER A 12 5.20 3.22 -0.92
C SER A 12 6.54 2.69 -0.37
N GLN A 13 7.27 3.51 0.40
CA GLN A 13 8.52 3.11 1.03
C GLN A 13 8.34 2.05 2.13
N ILE A 14 7.24 2.10 2.87
CA ILE A 14 6.94 1.17 3.97
C ILE A 14 6.45 -0.18 3.41
N ILE A 15 5.60 -0.16 2.39
CA ILE A 15 4.98 -1.37 1.83
C ILE A 15 5.90 -2.15 0.90
N GLY A 16 6.77 -1.47 0.14
CA GLY A 16 7.65 -2.09 -0.84
C GLY A 16 6.94 -2.49 -2.16
N PRO A 17 7.70 -3.07 -3.11
CA PRO A 17 7.19 -3.56 -4.39
C PRO A 17 6.01 -4.52 -4.24
N GLU A 18 5.08 -4.50 -5.20
CA GLU A 18 3.86 -5.34 -5.18
C GLU A 18 4.15 -6.84 -5.14
N ASP A 19 5.22 -7.27 -5.82
CA ASP A 19 5.71 -8.63 -5.81
C ASP A 19 6.55 -8.88 -4.54
N PRO A 20 6.11 -9.75 -3.61
CA PRO A 20 6.86 -10.08 -2.40
C PRO A 20 8.28 -10.59 -2.66
N ALA A 21 8.52 -11.28 -3.80
CA ALA A 21 9.87 -11.73 -4.15
C ALA A 21 10.78 -10.54 -4.45
N LYS A 22 10.32 -9.58 -5.26
CA LYS A 22 11.06 -8.34 -5.53
C LYS A 22 11.21 -7.48 -4.28
N ALA A 23 10.19 -7.44 -3.43
CA ALA A 23 10.24 -6.73 -2.17
C ALA A 23 11.31 -7.31 -1.24
N THR A 24 11.42 -8.64 -1.16
CA THR A 24 12.47 -9.32 -0.38
C THR A 24 13.88 -8.96 -0.86
N GLU A 25 14.07 -8.83 -2.17
CA GLU A 25 15.38 -8.47 -2.75
C GLU A 25 15.73 -6.99 -2.56
N SER A 26 14.78 -6.08 -2.83
CA SER A 26 15.04 -4.64 -2.92
C SER A 26 14.69 -3.83 -1.66
N ALA A 27 13.80 -4.36 -0.82
CA ALA A 27 13.30 -3.72 0.39
C ALA A 27 12.94 -4.78 1.46
N PRO A 28 13.93 -5.55 1.98
CA PRO A 28 13.69 -6.75 2.80
C PRO A 28 12.91 -6.49 4.10
N ASN A 29 12.87 -5.25 4.60
CA ASN A 29 12.12 -4.86 5.79
C ASN A 29 10.74 -4.24 5.49
N SER A 30 10.32 -4.24 4.22
CA SER A 30 9.01 -3.74 3.82
C SER A 30 7.89 -4.71 4.18
N LEU A 31 6.66 -4.21 4.31
CA LEU A 31 5.52 -5.05 4.70
C LEU A 31 5.29 -6.22 3.72
N ARG A 32 5.44 -5.99 2.41
CA ARG A 32 5.28 -7.04 1.40
C ARG A 32 6.40 -8.07 1.44
N ALA A 33 7.63 -7.69 1.80
CA ALA A 33 8.72 -8.64 2.00
C ALA A 33 8.51 -9.51 3.26
N LEU A 34 8.02 -8.90 4.34
CA LEU A 34 7.88 -9.57 5.63
C LEU A 34 6.62 -10.46 5.71
N TYR A 35 5.55 -10.07 5.02
CA TYR A 35 4.23 -10.69 5.19
C TYR A 35 3.57 -11.13 3.88
N GLY A 36 4.09 -10.74 2.72
CA GLY A 36 3.56 -11.15 1.42
C GLY A 36 3.98 -12.58 1.06
N LYS A 37 3.09 -13.30 0.38
CA LYS A 37 3.31 -14.69 -0.05
C LYS A 37 3.48 -14.82 -1.56
N ASP A 38 2.64 -14.13 -2.32
CA ASP A 38 2.64 -14.11 -3.79
C ASP A 38 1.98 -12.81 -4.28
N LEU A 39 1.88 -12.61 -5.60
CA LEU A 39 1.30 -11.41 -6.20
C LEU A 39 -0.17 -11.15 -5.80
N VAL A 40 -0.94 -12.21 -5.53
CA VAL A 40 -2.35 -12.10 -5.14
C VAL A 40 -2.46 -11.92 -3.62
N HIS A 41 -1.63 -12.63 -2.87
CA HIS A 41 -1.59 -12.60 -1.41
C HIS A 41 -0.38 -11.78 -0.93
N ASN A 42 -0.33 -10.52 -1.32
CA ASN A 42 0.79 -9.61 -1.03
C ASN A 42 0.63 -8.86 0.31
N ALA A 43 -0.25 -9.31 1.20
CA ALA A 43 -0.56 -8.78 2.53
C ALA A 43 -1.21 -7.39 2.61
N ILE A 44 -0.84 -6.45 1.73
CA ILE A 44 -1.36 -5.08 1.74
C ILE A 44 -1.58 -4.56 0.33
N ASP A 45 -2.80 -4.06 0.10
CA ASP A 45 -3.15 -3.27 -1.07
C ASP A 45 -3.15 -1.77 -0.72
N VAL A 46 -2.77 -0.94 -1.69
CA VAL A 46 -2.74 0.52 -1.52
C VAL A 46 -3.21 1.19 -2.80
N SER A 47 -3.99 2.25 -2.66
CA SER A 47 -4.39 3.07 -3.79
C SER A 47 -3.17 3.64 -4.52
N SER A 48 -3.19 3.57 -5.85
CA SER A 48 -2.08 3.97 -6.72
C SER A 48 -1.81 5.49 -6.77
N GLY A 49 -2.68 6.30 -6.19
CA GLY A 49 -2.56 7.76 -6.16
C GLY A 49 -3.71 8.45 -5.44
N ALA A 50 -3.68 9.78 -5.39
CA ALA A 50 -4.65 10.58 -4.64
C ALA A 50 -6.09 10.41 -5.16
N GLU A 51 -6.28 10.35 -6.48
CA GLU A 51 -7.62 10.19 -7.07
C GLU A 51 -8.22 8.82 -6.77
N GLN A 52 -7.45 7.75 -6.97
CA GLN A 52 -7.89 6.40 -6.57
C GLN A 52 -8.10 6.32 -5.07
N GLY A 53 -7.24 6.97 -4.28
CA GLY A 53 -7.39 7.04 -2.82
C GLY A 53 -8.71 7.66 -2.40
N LYS A 54 -9.16 8.75 -3.05
CA LYS A 54 -10.47 9.34 -2.77
C LYS A 54 -11.61 8.37 -3.10
N GLN A 55 -11.52 7.69 -4.24
CA GLN A 55 -12.53 6.72 -4.68
C GLN A 55 -12.60 5.52 -3.72
N ASP A 56 -11.46 4.95 -3.35
CA ASP A 56 -11.38 3.80 -2.44
C ASP A 56 -11.85 4.19 -1.04
N ILE A 57 -11.50 5.39 -0.56
CA ILE A 57 -11.98 5.91 0.71
C ILE A 57 -13.50 6.04 0.70
N HIS A 58 -14.07 6.65 -0.35
CA HIS A 58 -15.52 6.78 -0.48
C HIS A 58 -16.21 5.41 -0.61
N LEU A 59 -15.62 4.47 -1.35
CA LEU A 59 -16.14 3.12 -1.51
C LEU A 59 -16.19 2.35 -0.18
N ILE A 60 -15.14 2.46 0.63
CA ILE A 60 -15.00 1.69 1.89
C ILE A 60 -15.71 2.36 3.05
N PHE A 61 -15.64 3.69 3.16
CA PHE A 61 -16.10 4.44 4.32
C PHE A 61 -17.33 5.33 4.06
N GLY A 62 -17.77 5.45 2.80
CA GLY A 62 -18.83 6.38 2.41
C GLY A 62 -18.37 7.84 2.43
N ASP A 63 -19.33 8.75 2.55
CA ASP A 63 -19.03 10.16 2.76
C ASP A 63 -18.44 10.36 4.16
N LEU A 64 -17.24 10.94 4.20
CA LEU A 64 -16.59 11.32 5.45
C LEU A 64 -17.09 12.72 5.84
N GLU A 65 -17.84 12.84 6.94
CA GLU A 65 -18.15 14.12 7.59
C GLU A 65 -16.95 14.73 8.31
#